data_AF-A0A318D3C5-F1
#
_entry.id   AF-A0A318D3C5-F1
#
_cell.length_a   1.000
_cell.length_b   1.000
_cell.length_c   1.000
_cell.angle_alpha   90.00
_cell.angle_beta   90.00
_cell.angle_gamma   90.00
#
_symmetry.space_group_name_H-M   'P 1'
#
loop_
_entity.id
_entity.type
_entity.pdbx_description
1 polymer ?
#
loop_
_entity_poly.entity_id
_entity_poly.type
_entity_poly.pdbx_seq_one_letter_code
_entity_poly.pdbx_strand_id
1 'polypeptide(L)'
;MSGQGLTGLSQWSRRLVAVGVLAWCLITVFPLYWVVVTAFKTPPGVVGGPTYIPFVDFTPTLQPFIDLYQGIRGEFFRTFLNSTIV
;
A
#
# COMPACT_ATOMS: atom_id res chain seq x y z
N MET A 1 -0.31 33.14 -2.70
CA MET A 1 -0.78 32.17 -3.71
C MET A 1 -2.31 32.12 -3.62
N SER A 2 -2.99 32.92 -4.44
CA SER A 2 -4.43 33.19 -4.32
C SER A 2 -5.26 31.99 -4.82
N GLY A 3 -6.22 31.54 -4.01
CA GLY A 3 -7.13 30.40 -4.28
C GLY A 3 -8.15 30.62 -5.41
N GLN A 4 -7.79 31.34 -6.48
CA GLN A 4 -8.67 31.65 -7.62
C GLN A 4 -8.61 30.61 -8.76
N GLY A 5 -7.74 29.61 -8.69
CA GLY A 5 -7.45 28.71 -9.83
C GLY A 5 -8.62 27.83 -10.29
N LEU A 6 -9.62 27.59 -9.44
CA LEU A 6 -10.74 26.69 -9.77
C LEU A 6 -12.11 27.38 -9.77
N THR A 7 -12.22 28.61 -9.26
CA THR A 7 -13.51 29.31 -9.08
C THR A 7 -14.04 29.96 -10.37
N GLY A 8 -13.22 30.08 -11.43
CA GLY A 8 -13.62 30.56 -12.75
C GLY A 8 -14.01 29.45 -13.75
N LEU A 9 -13.81 28.17 -13.42
CA LEU A 9 -14.11 27.04 -14.32
C LEU A 9 -15.58 26.64 -14.24
N SER A 10 -16.14 26.17 -15.36
CA SER A 10 -17.46 25.55 -15.42
C SER A 10 -17.58 24.38 -14.42
N GLN A 11 -18.78 24.20 -13.84
CA GLN A 11 -19.06 23.14 -12.87
C GLN A 11 -18.72 21.73 -13.43
N TRP A 12 -18.88 21.53 -14.74
CA TRP A 12 -18.52 20.28 -15.42
C TRP A 12 -17.01 20.07 -15.47
N SER A 13 -16.23 21.10 -15.80
CA SER A 13 -14.77 21.04 -15.81
C SER A 13 -14.22 20.72 -14.41
N ARG A 14 -14.81 21.30 -13.36
CA ARG A 14 -14.41 20.99 -11.97
C ARG A 14 -14.66 19.53 -11.61
N ARG A 15 -15.81 18.97 -12.01
CA ARG A 15 -16.13 17.55 -11.80
C ARG A 15 -15.14 16.65 -12.53
N LEU A 16 -14.80 16.96 -13.78
CA LEU A 16 -13.82 16.18 -14.55
C LEU A 16 -12.43 16.22 -13.91
N VAL A 17 -11.98 17.39 -13.47
CA VAL A 17 -10.71 17.53 -12.74
C VAL A 17 -10.74 16.73 -11.43
N ALA A 18 -11.83 16.82 -10.66
CA ALA A 18 -11.97 16.06 -9.42
C ALA A 18 -11.92 14.54 -9.66
N VAL A 19 -12.61 14.04 -10.69
CA VAL A 19 -12.57 12.62 -11.08
C VAL A 19 -11.16 12.23 -11.52
N GLY A 20 -10.47 13.06 -12.30
CA GLY A 20 -9.09 12.82 -12.71
C GLY A 20 -8.13 12.73 -11.53
N VAL A 21 -8.27 13.63 -10.54
CA VAL A 21 -7.47 13.60 -9.30
C VAL A 21 -7.78 12.36 -8.47
N LEU A 22 -9.05 11.97 -8.34
CA LEU A 22 -9.44 10.76 -7.62
C LEU A 22 -8.90 9.50 -8.30
N ALA A 23 -8.99 9.41 -9.63
CA ALA A 23 -8.42 8.31 -10.39
C ALA A 23 -6.91 8.23 -10.21
N TRP A 24 -6.22 9.37 -10.27
CA TRP A 24 -4.78 9.44 -10.03
C TRP A 24 -4.42 9.02 -8.60
N CYS A 25 -5.19 9.45 -7.61
CA CYS A 25 -5.02 9.05 -6.22
C CYS A 25 -5.20 7.54 -6.04
N LEU A 26 -6.19 6.92 -6.67
CA LEU A 26 -6.37 5.46 -6.63
C LEU A 26 -5.15 4.73 -7.21
N ILE A 27 -4.62 5.20 -8.34
CA ILE A 27 -3.43 4.62 -8.97
C ILE A 27 -2.20 4.72 -8.06
N THR A 28 -2.00 5.86 -7.38
CA THR A 28 -0.82 6.06 -6.52
C THR A 28 -0.95 5.36 -5.17
N VAL A 29 -2.16 5.20 -4.65
CA VAL A 29 -2.42 4.47 -3.39
C VAL A 29 -2.40 2.96 -3.60
N PHE A 30 -2.72 2.46 -4.80
CA PHE A 30 -2.79 1.03 -5.09
C PHE A 30 -1.51 0.24 -4.73
N PRO A 31 -0.28 0.69 -5.03
CA PRO A 31 0.93 0.00 -4.58
C PRO A 31 1.05 -0.09 -3.05
N LEU A 32 0.62 0.93 -2.31
CA LEU A 32 0.64 0.93 -0.84
C LEU A 32 -0.38 -0.07 -0.30
N TYR A 33 -1.59 -0.07 -0.86
CA TYR A 33 -2.60 -1.09 -0.58
C TYR A 33 -2.05 -2.50 -0.82
N TRP A 34 -1.37 -2.70 -1.96
CA TRP A 34 -0.77 -3.99 -2.31
C TRP A 34 0.27 -4.45 -1.29
N VAL A 35 1.14 -3.57 -0.82
CA VAL A 35 2.12 -3.86 0.24
C VAL A 35 1.40 -4.28 1.52
N VAL A 36 0.37 -3.55 1.94
CA VAL A 36 -0.39 -3.84 3.15
C VAL A 36 -1.03 -5.22 3.07
N VAL A 37 -1.79 -5.54 2.02
CA VAL A 37 -2.46 -6.85 1.93
C VAL A 37 -1.47 -8.01 1.76
N THR A 38 -0.35 -7.78 1.08
CA THR A 38 0.68 -8.79 0.87
C THR A 38 1.43 -9.12 2.17
N ALA A 39 1.60 -8.16 3.07
CA ALA A 39 2.25 -8.38 4.36
C ALA A 39 1.54 -9.41 5.25
N PHE A 40 0.24 -9.65 5.02
CA PHE A 40 -0.56 -10.64 5.75
C PHE A 40 -0.70 -11.98 5.02
N LYS A 41 0.06 -12.22 3.94
CA LYS A 41 0.05 -13.50 3.21
C LYS A 41 1.17 -14.42 3.66
N THR A 42 0.95 -15.71 3.53
CA THR A 42 2.04 -16.69 3.62
C THR A 42 2.98 -16.57 2.42
N PRO A 43 4.25 -16.99 2.52
CA PRO A 43 5.19 -16.93 1.38
C PRO A 43 4.67 -17.63 0.11
N PRO A 44 4.09 -18.85 0.20
CA PRO A 44 3.44 -19.47 -0.95
C PRO A 44 2.29 -18.62 -1.54
N GLY A 45 1.52 -17.94 -0.69
CA GLY A 45 0.43 -17.06 -1.10
C GLY A 45 0.88 -15.76 -1.80
N VAL A 46 2.16 -15.39 -1.71
CA VAL A 46 2.74 -14.27 -2.46
C VAL A 46 3.27 -14.72 -3.82
N VAL A 47 3.98 -15.86 -3.86
CA VAL A 47 4.61 -16.36 -5.09
C VAL A 47 3.63 -17.07 -6.03
N GLY A 48 2.50 -17.55 -5.51
CA GLY A 48 1.48 -18.30 -6.26
C GLY A 48 0.63 -17.48 -7.23
N GLY A 49 0.84 -16.17 -7.31
CA GLY A 49 0.10 -15.26 -8.20
C GLY A 49 -0.58 -14.10 -7.44
N PRO A 50 -1.09 -13.10 -8.18
CA PRO A 50 -1.65 -11.92 -7.56
C PRO A 50 -3.06 -12.17 -7.00
N THR A 51 -3.21 -11.95 -5.69
CA THR A 51 -4.48 -11.97 -4.95
C THR A 51 -4.69 -10.63 -4.25
N TYR A 52 -5.83 -9.98 -4.38
CA TYR A 52 -5.98 -8.57 -3.98
C TYR A 52 -6.87 -8.38 -2.75
N ILE A 53 -7.85 -9.24 -2.53
CA ILE A 53 -8.94 -9.01 -1.57
C ILE A 53 -8.81 -10.00 -0.38
N PRO A 54 -8.48 -9.51 0.82
CA PRO A 54 -8.44 -10.32 2.04
C PRO A 54 -9.79 -11.01 2.31
N PHE A 55 -9.75 -12.24 2.84
CA PHE A 55 -10.93 -13.08 3.16
C PHE A 55 -11.74 -13.59 1.96
N VAL A 56 -11.49 -13.06 0.75
CA VAL A 56 -12.06 -13.56 -0.49
C VAL A 56 -11.02 -14.39 -1.25
N ASP A 57 -9.84 -13.82 -1.49
CA ASP A 57 -8.79 -14.45 -2.29
C ASP A 57 -7.80 -15.27 -1.43
N PHE A 58 -7.65 -14.91 -0.15
CA PHE A 58 -6.75 -15.58 0.78
C PHE A 58 -7.17 -15.35 2.24
N THR A 59 -6.75 -16.24 3.14
CA THR A 59 -6.92 -16.07 4.59
C THR A 59 -5.73 -15.27 5.15
N PRO A 60 -5.94 -14.06 5.71
CA PRO A 60 -4.86 -13.27 6.29
C PRO A 60 -4.25 -13.94 7.53
N THR A 61 -2.95 -13.77 7.73
CA THR A 61 -2.22 -14.30 8.88
C THR A 61 -1.16 -13.33 9.39
N LEU A 62 -0.87 -13.41 10.69
CA LEU A 62 0.22 -12.67 11.34
C LEU A 62 1.55 -13.44 11.34
N GLN A 63 1.57 -14.65 10.78
CA GLN A 63 2.77 -15.51 10.78
C GLN A 63 4.04 -14.79 10.26
N PRO A 64 4.01 -14.01 9.15
CA PRO A 64 5.21 -13.30 8.69
C PRO A 64 5.77 -12.30 9.72
N PHE A 65 4.90 -11.65 10.50
CA PHE A 65 5.31 -10.72 11.56
C PHE A 65 5.89 -11.47 12.76
N ILE A 66 5.31 -12.62 13.12
CA ILE A 66 5.82 -13.50 14.16
C ILE A 66 7.22 -14.01 13.77
N ASP A 67 7.38 -14.51 12.53
CA ASP A 67 8.66 -14.98 11.99
C ASP A 67 9.73 -13.89 12.02
N LEU A 68 9.34 -12.65 11.68
CA LEU A 68 10.22 -11.48 11.69
C LEU A 68 10.65 -11.11 13.11
N TYR A 69 9.73 -11.12 14.07
CA TYR A 69 10.03 -10.86 15.47
C TYR A 69 10.92 -11.95 16.08
N GLN A 70 10.70 -13.22 15.69
CA GLN A 70 11.49 -14.36 16.14
C GLN A 70 12.85 -14.46 15.43
N GLY A 71 13.11 -13.66 14.39
CA GLY A 71 14.35 -13.69 13.63
C GLY A 71 14.55 -14.95 12.77
N ILE A 72 13.48 -15.73 12.52
CA ILE A 72 13.56 -17.01 11.80
C ILE A 72 14.12 -16.85 10.38
N ARG A 73 13.93 -15.67 9.77
CA ARG A 73 14.29 -15.37 8.39
C ARG A 73 15.46 -14.38 8.28
N GLY A 74 16.15 -14.12 9.39
CA GLY A 74 17.31 -13.22 9.47
C GLY A 74 17.29 -12.29 10.68
N GLU A 75 18.35 -11.49 10.81
CA GLU A 75 18.57 -10.58 11.93
C GLU A 75 17.83 -9.23 11.75
N PHE A 76 16.49 -9.27 11.71
CA PHE A 76 15.65 -8.08 11.45
C PHE A 76 16.07 -6.87 12.30
N PHE A 77 16.17 -7.05 13.62
CA PHE A 77 16.46 -5.95 14.53
C PHE A 77 17.86 -5.36 14.33
N ARG A 78 18.88 -6.20 14.06
CA ARG A 78 20.23 -5.68 13.78
C ARG A 78 20.25 -4.89 12.48
N THR A 79 19.63 -5.40 11.41
CA THR A 79 19.57 -4.70 10.14
C THR A 79 18.79 -3.39 10.25
N PHE A 80 17.63 -3.41 10.93
CA PHE A 80 16.82 -2.22 11.17
C PHE A 80 17.57 -1.14 11.96
N LEU A 81 18.25 -1.53 13.04
CA LEU A 81 19.05 -0.60 13.84
C LEU A 81 20.25 -0.05 13.07
N ASN A 82 20.95 -0.90 12.31
CA ASN A 82 22.05 -0.46 11.45
C ASN A 82 21.58 0.61 10.44
N SER A 83 20.40 0.45 9.84
CA SER A 83 19.81 1.44 8.92
C SER A 83 19.29 2.71 9.60
N THR A 84 19.06 2.68 10.91
CA THR A 84 18.60 3.85 11.66
C THR A 84 19.78 4.71 12.15
N ILE A 85 20.91 4.07 12.44
CA ILE A 85 22.11 4.73 13.00
C ILE A 85 22.98 5.35 11.90
N VAL A 86 23.07 4.67 10.74
CA VAL A 86 23.86 5.11 9.57
C VAL A 86 23.04 6.07 8.72
#